data_AF-A0AAW6VRG8-F1
#
_entry.id   AF-A0AAW6VRG8-F1
#
_cell.length_a   1.000
_cell.length_b   1.000
_cell.length_c   1.000
_cell.angle_alpha   90.00
_cell.angle_beta   90.00
_cell.angle_gamma   90.00
#
_symmetry.space_group_name_H-M   'P 1'
#
loop_
_entity.id
_entity.type
_entity.pdbx_description
1 polymer ?
#
loop_
_entity_poly.entity_id
_entity_poly.type
_entity_poly.pdbx_seq_one_letter_code
_entity_poly.pdbx_strand_id
1 'polypeptide(L)'
;MIKKFSLIVLFSIIASVQSVAHDFWIHSTSYTLPWNKLGAITNLYMGHGHLYPVDEVFDGDVKFKIVQPDNKEKIIEEKLLGYKETLKKEGTYIVSGKTNPAFWTYYFDEKGNKSWKAGPKQDVKNIISSKQYNKFAKAILDVGETKDENYSKVLGDTLEIIPMENPNKLVGNGQYLTVKILFKNEPLASSKVYGSYAGFSNNGDYAFVTTTNKDGLAKIKLSHSGYWILKTDYSEAASKELEDKVNEIFYVATLTFQAQ
;
A
#
# COMPACT_ATOMS: atom_id res chain seq x y z
N MET A 1 -20.68 49.86 31.01
CA MET A 1 -20.29 49.64 29.60
C MET A 1 -19.53 48.33 29.50
N ILE A 2 -20.18 47.25 29.04
CA ILE A 2 -19.51 45.96 28.81
C ILE A 2 -19.64 45.67 27.31
N LYS A 3 -18.52 45.79 26.58
CA LYS A 3 -18.45 45.43 25.16
C LYS A 3 -18.44 43.91 25.05
N LYS A 4 -19.50 43.31 24.53
CA LYS A 4 -19.52 41.89 24.15
C LYS A 4 -18.72 41.73 22.85
N PHE A 5 -17.57 41.08 22.93
CA PHE A 5 -16.87 40.56 21.76
C PHE A 5 -17.49 39.21 21.39
N SER A 6 -18.20 39.15 20.27
CA SER A 6 -18.60 37.87 19.68
C SER A 6 -17.40 37.29 18.92
N LEU A 7 -16.87 36.18 19.41
CA LEU A 7 -15.85 35.40 18.72
C LEU A 7 -16.56 34.55 17.65
N ILE A 8 -16.40 34.92 16.38
CA ILE A 8 -16.85 34.11 15.25
C ILE A 8 -15.78 33.02 15.05
N VAL A 9 -16.10 31.80 15.48
CA VAL A 9 -15.30 30.62 15.18
C VAL A 9 -15.68 30.17 13.77
N LEU A 10 -14.82 30.47 12.80
CA LEU A 10 -14.94 29.95 11.44
C LEU A 10 -14.60 28.45 11.48
N PHE A 11 -15.61 27.58 11.42
CA PHE A 11 -15.42 26.16 11.20
C PHE A 11 -15.03 25.94 9.74
N SER A 12 -13.72 25.88 9.47
CA SER A 12 -13.19 25.42 8.19
C SER A 12 -13.46 23.93 8.07
N ILE A 13 -14.59 23.55 7.48
CA ILE A 13 -14.85 22.16 7.09
C ILE A 13 -13.89 21.85 5.93
N ILE A 14 -12.72 21.31 6.25
CA ILE A 14 -11.86 20.68 5.26
C ILE A 14 -12.59 19.39 4.87
N ALA A 15 -13.44 19.47 3.86
CA ALA A 15 -13.97 18.30 3.20
C ALA A 15 -12.79 17.59 2.54
N SER A 16 -12.28 16.55 3.20
CA SER A 16 -11.30 15.65 2.61
C SER A 16 -11.95 15.00 1.41
N VAL A 17 -11.65 15.50 0.20
CA VAL A 17 -11.99 14.83 -1.04
C VAL A 17 -11.33 13.47 -0.96
N GLN A 18 -12.13 12.41 -0.79
CA GLN A 18 -11.64 11.04 -0.93
C GLN A 18 -11.17 10.91 -2.37
N SER A 19 -9.86 11.04 -2.55
CA SER A 19 -9.18 10.65 -3.77
C SER A 19 -9.30 9.14 -3.85
N VAL A 20 -10.28 8.66 -4.61
CA VAL A 20 -10.46 7.24 -4.92
C VAL A 20 -9.36 6.85 -5.90
N ALA A 21 -8.14 6.72 -5.38
CA ALA A 21 -7.01 6.22 -6.12
C ALA A 21 -7.03 4.71 -6.02
N HIS A 22 -6.97 4.02 -7.17
CA HIS A 22 -6.87 2.56 -7.20
C HIS A 22 -5.64 2.12 -6.38
N ASP A 23 -5.79 1.06 -5.61
CA ASP A 23 -4.70 0.44 -4.89
C ASP A 23 -3.85 -0.44 -5.83
N PHE A 24 -2.70 -0.87 -5.34
CA PHE A 24 -1.81 -1.80 -6.02
C PHE A 24 -1.24 -2.75 -4.97
N TRP A 25 -1.35 -4.05 -5.21
CA TRP A 25 -0.88 -5.08 -4.27
C TRP A 25 -0.29 -6.28 -5.01
N ILE A 26 0.44 -7.11 -4.27
CA ILE A 26 0.93 -8.40 -4.72
C ILE A 26 0.22 -9.47 -3.90
N HIS A 27 -0.24 -10.54 -4.54
CA HIS A 27 -0.86 -11.69 -3.90
C HIS A 27 -0.14 -12.97 -4.32
N SER A 28 -0.17 -13.98 -3.46
CA SER A 28 0.44 -15.29 -3.69
C SER A 28 -0.61 -16.39 -3.50
N THR A 29 -0.53 -17.48 -4.24
CA THR A 29 -1.46 -18.62 -4.05
C THR A 29 -1.53 -19.14 -2.61
N SER A 30 -0.45 -18.96 -1.85
CA SER A 30 -0.38 -19.15 -0.41
C SER A 30 0.72 -18.25 0.15
N TYR A 31 0.55 -17.77 1.38
CA TYR A 31 1.58 -17.04 2.12
C TYR A 31 2.37 -17.94 3.08
N THR A 32 1.91 -19.18 3.30
CA THR A 32 2.64 -20.22 4.04
C THR A 32 2.82 -21.44 3.14
N LEU A 33 4.03 -21.63 2.63
CA LEU A 33 4.34 -22.61 1.61
C LEU A 33 5.06 -23.81 2.21
N PRO A 34 4.61 -25.05 1.95
CA PRO A 34 5.31 -26.23 2.42
C PRO A 34 6.65 -26.39 1.69
N TRP A 35 7.70 -26.67 2.45
CA TRP A 35 9.04 -26.94 1.91
C TRP A 35 9.21 -28.43 1.58
N ASN A 36 9.92 -28.71 0.49
CA ASN A 36 10.40 -30.04 0.14
C ASN A 36 11.78 -29.96 -0.53
N LYS A 37 12.39 -31.12 -0.85
CA LYS A 37 13.75 -31.20 -1.43
C LYS A 37 13.94 -30.42 -2.76
N LEU A 38 12.86 -30.15 -3.50
CA LEU A 38 12.90 -29.40 -4.76
C LEU A 38 12.62 -27.89 -4.58
N GLY A 39 12.20 -27.49 -3.37
CA GLY A 39 11.78 -26.15 -3.03
C GLY A 39 10.27 -26.01 -2.86
N ALA A 40 9.84 -24.80 -2.51
CA ALA A 40 8.44 -24.43 -2.46
C ALA A 40 8.03 -23.76 -3.79
N ILE A 41 6.87 -24.15 -4.32
CA ILE A 41 6.31 -23.57 -5.54
C ILE A 41 5.22 -22.58 -5.13
N THR A 42 5.26 -21.38 -5.71
CA THR A 42 4.18 -20.40 -5.59
C THR A 42 3.83 -19.81 -6.94
N ASN A 43 2.60 -19.30 -7.09
CA ASN A 43 2.25 -18.40 -8.17
C ASN A 43 1.94 -17.01 -7.60
N LEU A 44 2.53 -16.01 -8.23
CA LEU A 44 2.43 -14.62 -7.84
C LEU A 44 1.50 -13.87 -8.79
N TYR A 45 0.68 -13.02 -8.20
CA TYR A 45 -0.29 -12.18 -8.88
C TYR A 45 -0.10 -10.72 -8.45
N MET A 46 -0.25 -9.80 -9.38
CA MET A 46 -0.48 -8.39 -9.08
C MET A 46 -1.98 -8.11 -9.10
N GLY A 47 -2.43 -7.29 -8.16
CA GLY A 47 -3.79 -6.77 -8.16
C GLY A 47 -3.81 -5.25 -8.16
N HIS A 48 -4.90 -4.70 -8.67
CA HIS A 48 -5.10 -3.27 -8.83
C HIS A 48 -6.59 -2.93 -8.82
N GLY A 49 -6.95 -1.84 -8.16
CA GLY A 49 -8.35 -1.39 -8.08
C GLY A 49 -8.77 -1.14 -6.64
N HIS A 50 -10.02 -1.42 -6.31
CA HIS A 50 -10.62 -1.20 -5.00
C HIS A 50 -11.06 -2.49 -4.31
N LEU A 51 -11.20 -3.58 -5.08
CA LEU A 51 -11.70 -4.85 -4.57
C LEU A 51 -10.56 -5.84 -4.34
N TYR A 52 -10.16 -6.02 -3.09
CA TYR A 52 -9.20 -7.05 -2.71
C TYR A 52 -9.91 -8.43 -2.63
N PRO A 53 -9.35 -9.52 -3.19
CA PRO A 53 -7.98 -9.64 -3.73
C PRO A 53 -7.83 -9.49 -5.25
N VAL A 54 -8.92 -9.46 -6.02
CA VAL A 54 -8.92 -9.39 -7.49
C VAL A 54 -9.93 -8.35 -7.94
N ASP A 55 -9.49 -7.49 -8.85
CA ASP A 55 -10.30 -6.43 -9.44
C ASP A 55 -9.82 -6.19 -10.89
N GLU A 56 -9.31 -5.00 -11.20
CA GLU A 56 -8.87 -4.63 -12.52
C GLU A 56 -7.48 -5.19 -12.88
N VAL A 57 -7.26 -5.39 -14.18
CA VAL A 57 -5.93 -5.67 -14.72
C VAL A 57 -5.15 -4.35 -14.81
N PHE A 58 -3.99 -4.28 -14.14
CA PHE A 58 -3.11 -3.13 -14.29
C PHE A 58 -2.16 -3.32 -15.47
N ASP A 59 -2.22 -2.38 -16.42
CA ASP A 59 -1.43 -2.46 -17.64
C ASP A 59 -0.12 -1.67 -17.59
N GLY A 60 0.07 -0.83 -16.56
CA GLY A 60 1.28 -0.03 -16.40
C GLY A 60 2.54 -0.84 -16.06
N ASP A 61 3.69 -0.20 -16.25
CA ASP A 61 4.99 -0.78 -15.91
C ASP A 61 5.20 -0.88 -14.40
N VAL A 62 5.61 -2.06 -13.96
CA VAL A 62 5.92 -2.35 -12.56
C VAL A 62 7.25 -3.09 -12.50
N LYS A 63 8.11 -2.66 -11.58
CA LYS A 63 9.36 -3.37 -11.28
C LYS A 63 9.13 -4.27 -10.09
N PHE A 64 9.35 -5.56 -10.28
CA PHE A 64 9.18 -6.57 -9.24
C PHE A 64 10.53 -7.15 -8.80
N LYS A 65 10.61 -7.54 -7.54
CA LYS A 65 11.73 -8.35 -7.03
C LYS A 65 11.27 -9.28 -5.91
N ILE A 66 12.04 -10.35 -5.71
CA ILE A 66 11.96 -11.24 -4.56
C ILE A 66 13.22 -11.03 -3.71
N VAL A 67 13.03 -10.72 -2.44
CA VAL A 67 14.07 -10.73 -1.43
C VAL A 67 14.04 -12.06 -0.71
N GLN A 68 15.16 -12.78 -0.77
CA GLN A 68 15.32 -14.13 -0.26
C GLN A 68 15.72 -14.14 1.22
N PRO A 69 15.64 -15.31 1.91
CA PRO A 69 16.04 -15.45 3.30
C PRO A 69 17.49 -15.05 3.60
N ASP A 70 18.38 -15.20 2.63
CA ASP A 70 19.79 -14.80 2.71
C ASP A 70 20.04 -13.36 2.27
N ASN A 71 18.98 -12.54 2.20
CA ASN A 71 18.98 -11.15 1.77
C ASN A 71 19.34 -10.90 0.29
N LYS A 72 19.56 -11.94 -0.52
CA LYS A 72 19.77 -11.77 -1.96
C LYS A 72 18.47 -11.35 -2.64
N GLU A 73 18.59 -10.50 -3.64
CA GLU A 73 17.47 -10.05 -4.46
C GLU A 73 17.46 -10.78 -5.80
N LYS A 74 16.27 -11.16 -6.27
CA LYS A 74 16.01 -11.64 -7.63
C LYS A 74 15.02 -10.69 -8.28
N ILE A 75 15.40 -10.04 -9.39
CA ILE A 75 14.49 -9.20 -10.17
C ILE A 75 13.53 -10.11 -10.96
N ILE A 76 12.27 -9.70 -11.06
CA ILE A 76 11.27 -10.31 -11.95
C ILE A 76 10.95 -9.27 -13.02
N GLU A 77 11.22 -9.62 -14.27
CA GLU A 77 10.97 -8.77 -15.44
C GLU A 77 9.54 -8.96 -15.98
N GLU A 78 8.92 -10.11 -15.69
CA GLU A 78 7.56 -10.42 -16.12
C GLU A 78 6.48 -9.76 -15.25
N LYS A 79 5.32 -9.50 -15.86
CA LYS A 79 4.11 -9.15 -15.11
C LYS A 79 3.68 -10.33 -14.23
N LEU A 80 3.20 -10.05 -13.02
CA LEU A 80 2.68 -11.07 -12.12
C LEU A 80 1.24 -11.43 -12.48
N LEU A 81 1.03 -12.14 -13.60
CA LEU A 81 -0.30 -12.62 -14.02
C LEU A 81 -0.37 -14.16 -13.86
N GLY A 82 0.01 -14.66 -12.68
CA GLY A 82 0.24 -16.08 -12.44
C GLY A 82 1.70 -16.48 -12.66
N TYR A 83 2.63 -15.61 -12.31
CA TYR A 83 4.07 -15.88 -12.41
C TYR A 83 4.45 -17.01 -11.46
N LYS A 84 4.88 -18.14 -12.01
CA LYS A 84 5.30 -19.32 -11.23
C LYS A 84 6.75 -19.18 -10.80
N GLU A 85 7.01 -19.29 -9.50
CA GLU A 85 8.34 -19.26 -8.91
C GLU A 85 8.63 -20.53 -8.11
N THR A 86 9.89 -20.97 -8.10
CA THR A 86 10.36 -22.01 -7.17
C THR A 86 11.33 -21.40 -6.16
N LEU A 87 10.87 -21.24 -4.92
CA LEU A 87 11.65 -20.74 -3.80
C LEU A 87 12.57 -21.85 -3.29
N LYS A 88 13.88 -21.59 -3.26
CA LYS A 88 14.94 -22.60 -3.06
C LYS A 88 15.56 -22.61 -1.66
N LYS A 89 14.97 -21.92 -0.68
CA LYS A 89 15.39 -21.94 0.71
C LYS A 89 14.17 -21.93 1.62
N GLU A 90 14.31 -22.52 2.80
CA GLU A 90 13.40 -22.24 3.92
C GLU A 90 13.68 -20.85 4.47
N GLY A 91 12.65 -20.24 5.06
CA GLY A 91 12.71 -18.90 5.64
C GLY A 91 11.69 -17.94 5.04
N THR A 92 11.77 -16.69 5.48
CA THR A 92 10.85 -15.64 5.05
C THR A 92 11.35 -14.94 3.79
N TYR A 93 10.46 -14.81 2.81
CA TYR A 93 10.65 -14.07 1.56
C TYR A 93 9.79 -12.81 1.55
N ILE A 94 10.29 -11.74 0.93
CA ILE A 94 9.46 -10.58 0.56
C ILE A 94 9.38 -10.51 -0.96
N VAL A 95 8.17 -10.50 -1.51
CA VAL A 95 7.96 -10.08 -2.90
C VAL A 95 7.59 -8.61 -2.87
N SER A 96 8.32 -7.76 -3.59
CA SER A 96 8.04 -6.33 -3.66
C SER A 96 7.78 -5.88 -5.09
N GLY A 97 6.93 -4.87 -5.25
CA GLY A 97 6.63 -4.24 -6.52
C GLY A 97 6.58 -2.72 -6.39
N LYS A 98 7.06 -2.03 -7.42
CA LYS A 98 7.01 -0.57 -7.50
C LYS A 98 6.56 -0.15 -8.90
N THR A 99 5.52 0.68 -8.96
CA THR A 99 5.04 1.23 -10.24
C THR A 99 5.98 2.34 -10.72
N ASN A 100 6.05 2.54 -12.03
CA ASN A 100 6.54 3.81 -12.55
C ASN A 100 5.60 4.96 -12.09
N PRO A 101 6.12 6.19 -11.90
CA PRO A 101 5.28 7.32 -11.54
C PRO A 101 4.19 7.59 -12.57
N ALA A 102 2.94 7.72 -12.12
CA ALA A 102 1.80 8.04 -12.97
C ALA A 102 1.26 9.43 -12.64
N PHE A 103 0.87 10.21 -13.64
CA PHE A 103 0.35 11.56 -13.46
C PHE A 103 -1.15 11.55 -13.70
N TRP A 104 -1.92 12.18 -12.82
CA TRP A 104 -3.36 12.37 -13.01
C TRP A 104 -3.77 13.77 -12.62
N THR A 105 -4.63 14.37 -13.44
CA THR A 105 -5.19 15.70 -13.19
C THR A 105 -6.71 15.64 -13.24
N TYR A 106 -7.36 16.05 -12.15
CA TYR A 106 -8.80 16.23 -12.03
C TYR A 106 -9.16 17.70 -12.18
N TYR A 107 -10.23 18.00 -12.91
CA TYR A 107 -10.62 19.37 -13.25
C TYR A 107 -12.13 19.47 -13.50
N PHE A 108 -12.64 20.70 -13.55
CA PHE A 108 -14.00 20.95 -14.06
C PHE A 108 -13.97 21.20 -15.57
N ASP A 109 -14.78 20.45 -16.32
CA ASP A 109 -14.97 20.69 -17.75
C ASP A 109 -15.71 22.02 -18.02
N GLU A 110 -15.87 22.38 -19.30
CA GLU A 110 -16.55 23.62 -19.70
C GLU A 110 -18.02 23.69 -19.26
N LYS A 111 -18.64 22.55 -18.95
CA LYS A 111 -20.01 22.44 -18.45
C LYS A 111 -20.07 22.43 -16.92
N GLY A 112 -18.93 22.54 -16.24
CA GLY A 112 -18.82 22.50 -14.78
C GLY A 112 -18.86 21.10 -14.17
N ASN A 113 -18.76 20.03 -14.98
CA ASN A 113 -18.73 18.67 -14.47
C ASN A 113 -17.31 18.27 -14.06
N LYS A 114 -17.19 17.42 -13.04
CA LYS A 114 -15.90 16.82 -12.67
C LYS A 114 -15.44 15.87 -13.78
N SER A 115 -14.20 16.06 -14.23
CA SER A 115 -13.52 15.22 -15.22
C SER A 115 -12.08 14.95 -14.79
N TRP A 116 -11.41 14.03 -15.47
CA TRP A 116 -10.02 13.67 -15.22
C TRP A 116 -9.27 13.38 -16.52
N LYS A 117 -7.94 13.57 -16.49
CA LYS A 117 -7.04 13.13 -17.55
C LYS A 117 -5.80 12.45 -16.97
N ALA A 118 -5.31 11.44 -17.69
CA ALA A 118 -3.95 10.96 -17.50
C ALA A 118 -2.97 12.04 -17.95
N GLY A 119 -1.97 12.33 -17.14
CA GLY A 119 -0.94 13.32 -17.42
C GLY A 119 -0.90 14.51 -16.46
N PRO A 120 0.11 15.37 -16.64
CA PRO A 120 0.34 16.54 -15.81
C PRO A 120 -0.74 17.61 -16.01
N LYS A 121 -0.74 18.61 -15.10
CA LYS A 121 -1.71 19.72 -15.08
C LYS A 121 -1.51 20.76 -16.17
N GLN A 122 -0.40 20.68 -16.90
CA GLN A 122 -0.13 21.56 -18.03
C GLN A 122 -1.31 21.48 -19.01
N ASP A 123 -1.70 22.65 -19.50
CA ASP A 123 -2.80 22.85 -20.44
C ASP A 123 -4.19 22.47 -19.90
N VAL A 124 -4.33 22.27 -18.57
CA VAL A 124 -5.63 22.06 -17.91
C VAL A 124 -6.07 23.33 -17.19
N LYS A 125 -7.28 23.79 -17.51
CA LYS A 125 -7.95 24.87 -16.78
C LYS A 125 -8.85 24.28 -15.68
N ASN A 126 -9.22 25.10 -14.70
CA ASN A 126 -10.17 24.73 -13.63
C ASN A 126 -9.75 23.46 -12.85
N ILE A 127 -8.47 23.35 -12.53
CA ILE A 127 -7.90 22.19 -11.82
C ILE A 127 -8.51 22.05 -10.42
N ILE A 128 -8.98 20.85 -10.11
CA ILE A 128 -9.42 20.44 -8.78
C ILE A 128 -8.23 19.85 -8.01
N SER A 129 -7.49 18.94 -8.65
CA SER A 129 -6.28 18.34 -8.09
C SER A 129 -5.38 17.81 -9.21
N SER A 130 -4.06 17.81 -8.97
CA SER A 130 -3.10 17.18 -9.87
C SER A 130 -2.00 16.51 -9.08
N LYS A 131 -1.78 15.23 -9.32
CA LYS A 131 -0.95 14.36 -8.49
C LYS A 131 -0.04 13.47 -9.33
N GLN A 132 1.20 13.32 -8.89
CA GLN A 132 2.05 12.20 -9.28
C GLN A 132 1.83 11.05 -8.28
N TYR A 133 1.45 9.88 -8.76
CA TYR A 133 1.21 8.69 -7.96
C TYR A 133 2.42 7.77 -8.00
N ASN A 134 2.85 7.32 -6.82
CA ASN A 134 3.92 6.37 -6.65
C ASN A 134 3.38 5.25 -5.75
N LYS A 135 3.35 4.02 -6.27
CA LYS A 135 2.75 2.89 -5.55
C LYS A 135 3.78 1.81 -5.28
N PHE A 136 3.75 1.32 -4.06
CA PHE A 136 4.62 0.26 -3.55
C PHE A 136 3.76 -0.86 -3.00
N ALA A 137 4.17 -2.10 -3.23
CA ALA A 137 3.50 -3.27 -2.68
C ALA A 137 4.53 -4.25 -2.13
N LYS A 138 4.17 -4.90 -1.02
CA LYS A 138 4.90 -6.04 -0.46
C LYS A 138 3.95 -7.20 -0.19
N ALA A 139 4.45 -8.41 -0.39
CA ALA A 139 3.86 -9.65 0.11
C ALA A 139 4.91 -10.40 0.93
N ILE A 140 4.54 -10.91 2.11
CA ILE A 140 5.44 -11.67 3.00
C ILE A 140 5.11 -13.15 2.90
N LEU A 141 6.03 -13.96 2.42
CA LEU A 141 5.83 -15.39 2.24
C LEU A 141 6.73 -16.18 3.19
N ASP A 142 6.15 -17.11 3.93
CA ASP A 142 6.87 -18.06 4.76
C ASP A 142 7.05 -19.37 4.00
N VAL A 143 8.29 -19.86 3.90
CA VAL A 143 8.60 -21.15 3.27
C VAL A 143 9.15 -22.11 4.31
N GLY A 144 8.47 -23.25 4.50
CA GLY A 144 8.86 -24.26 5.47
C GLY A 144 8.83 -23.73 6.91
N GLU A 145 9.80 -24.15 7.72
CA GLU A 145 9.98 -23.59 9.06
C GLU A 145 10.70 -22.23 8.99
N THR A 146 10.03 -21.17 9.43
CA THR A 146 10.57 -19.80 9.43
C THR A 146 10.95 -19.37 10.85
N LYS A 147 12.24 -19.06 11.03
CA LYS A 147 12.85 -18.59 12.30
C LYS A 147 13.55 -17.24 12.15
N ASP A 148 13.68 -16.75 10.92
CA ASP A 148 14.29 -15.46 10.62
C ASP A 148 13.29 -14.31 10.77
N GLU A 149 13.82 -13.08 10.78
CA GLU A 149 13.05 -11.84 10.90
C GLU A 149 12.92 -11.07 9.59
N ASN A 150 13.16 -11.72 8.43
CA ASN A 150 13.17 -11.00 7.15
C ASN A 150 11.83 -10.38 6.79
N TYR A 151 10.71 -10.80 7.42
CA TYR A 151 9.41 -10.11 7.34
C TYR A 151 9.50 -8.61 7.66
N SER A 152 10.46 -8.21 8.50
CA SER A 152 10.64 -6.83 8.98
C SER A 152 11.68 -6.04 8.18
N LYS A 153 12.21 -6.59 7.08
CA LYS A 153 13.26 -5.94 6.31
C LYS A 153 12.78 -4.66 5.62
N VAL A 154 13.53 -3.58 5.84
CA VAL A 154 13.41 -2.31 5.15
C VAL A 154 14.07 -2.41 3.77
N LEU A 155 13.30 -2.14 2.71
CA LEU A 155 13.72 -2.20 1.31
C LEU A 155 14.13 -0.84 0.75
N GLY A 156 13.82 0.25 1.47
CA GLY A 156 14.16 1.61 1.07
C GLY A 156 13.15 2.24 0.12
N ASP A 157 11.91 1.73 0.09
CA ASP A 157 10.83 2.37 -0.65
C ASP A 157 10.46 3.70 0.02
N THR A 158 9.95 4.65 -0.77
CA THR A 158 9.68 6.01 -0.25
C THR A 158 8.59 6.00 0.81
N LEU A 159 7.60 5.12 0.70
CA LEU A 159 6.61 4.85 1.73
C LEU A 159 6.57 3.33 1.95
N GLU A 160 6.68 2.89 3.20
CA GLU A 160 6.89 1.48 3.51
C GLU A 160 6.10 1.04 4.75
N ILE A 161 5.49 -0.13 4.69
CA ILE A 161 4.85 -0.80 5.83
C ILE A 161 5.77 -1.92 6.30
N ILE A 162 6.20 -1.86 7.56
CA ILE A 162 7.10 -2.85 8.18
C ILE A 162 6.36 -3.56 9.31
N PRO A 163 6.05 -4.86 9.21
CA PRO A 163 5.52 -5.61 10.33
C PRO A 163 6.57 -5.83 11.44
N MET A 164 6.13 -5.77 12.69
CA MET A 164 6.99 -5.90 13.88
C MET A 164 7.05 -7.32 14.42
N GLU A 165 6.11 -8.16 14.02
CA GLU A 165 6.13 -9.60 14.18
C GLU A 165 5.79 -10.26 12.84
N ASN A 166 6.14 -11.55 12.66
CA ASN A 166 5.81 -12.25 11.42
C ASN A 166 4.28 -12.36 11.30
N PRO A 167 3.64 -11.68 10.32
CA PRO A 167 2.20 -11.65 10.24
C PRO A 167 1.62 -13.01 9.84
N ASN A 168 2.40 -13.88 9.21
CA ASN A 168 2.00 -15.24 8.83
C ASN A 168 1.90 -16.21 10.02
N LYS A 169 2.38 -15.81 11.21
CA LYS A 169 2.30 -16.60 12.45
C LYS A 169 1.15 -16.18 13.36
N LEU A 170 0.50 -15.06 13.05
CA LEU A 170 -0.58 -14.52 13.87
C LEU A 170 -1.91 -15.16 13.53
N VAL A 171 -2.75 -15.38 14.55
CA VAL A 171 -4.08 -15.96 14.41
C VAL A 171 -5.12 -14.87 14.19
N GLY A 172 -5.96 -15.06 13.19
CA GLY A 172 -7.06 -14.20 12.78
C GLY A 172 -8.30 -14.28 13.67
N ASN A 173 -8.13 -14.36 14.99
CA ASN A 173 -9.21 -14.45 15.97
C ASN A 173 -9.14 -13.34 17.04
N GLY A 174 -8.54 -12.21 16.68
CA GLY A 174 -8.42 -11.03 17.52
C GLY A 174 -7.01 -10.73 18.02
N GLN A 175 -5.98 -11.48 17.57
CA GLN A 175 -4.59 -11.09 17.82
C GLN A 175 -4.26 -9.75 17.14
N TYR A 176 -3.23 -9.08 17.65
CA TYR A 176 -2.80 -7.80 17.12
C TYR A 176 -1.53 -7.97 16.31
N LEU A 177 -1.51 -7.39 15.11
CA LEU A 177 -0.31 -7.12 14.34
C LEU A 177 0.10 -5.67 14.59
N THR A 178 1.34 -5.43 14.98
CA THR A 178 1.94 -4.11 15.02
C THR A 178 2.73 -3.88 13.74
N VAL A 179 2.52 -2.72 13.11
CA VAL A 179 3.32 -2.28 11.96
C VAL A 179 3.95 -0.92 12.23
N LYS A 180 5.12 -0.70 11.65
CA LYS A 180 5.79 0.59 11.56
C LYS A 180 5.66 1.13 10.15
N ILE A 181 5.20 2.37 10.02
CA ILE A 181 5.14 3.07 8.74
C ILE A 181 6.37 3.96 8.63
N LEU A 182 7.09 3.83 7.51
CA LEU A 182 8.25 4.66 7.20
C LEU A 182 7.95 5.53 5.98
N PHE A 183 8.34 6.79 6.03
CA PHE A 183 8.40 7.68 4.88
C PHE A 183 9.83 8.20 4.73
N LYS A 184 10.44 7.98 3.56
CA LYS A 184 11.86 8.29 3.31
C LYS A 184 12.78 7.70 4.39
N ASN A 185 12.53 6.44 4.77
CA ASN A 185 13.20 5.69 5.84
C ASN A 185 13.03 6.23 7.27
N GLU A 186 12.23 7.26 7.48
CA GLU A 186 11.93 7.83 8.81
C GLU A 186 10.53 7.45 9.30
N PRO A 187 10.28 7.30 10.60
CA PRO A 187 8.96 6.98 11.12
C PRO A 187 7.91 8.03 10.73
N LEU A 188 6.79 7.57 10.14
CA LEU A 188 5.69 8.44 9.74
C LEU A 188 4.58 8.44 10.80
N ALA A 189 4.54 9.49 11.61
CA ALA A 189 3.50 9.70 12.62
C ALA A 189 2.18 10.22 12.04
N SER A 190 1.07 9.99 12.75
CA SER A 190 -0.26 10.48 12.39
C SER A 190 -0.75 10.03 11.00
N SER A 191 -0.19 8.97 10.45
CA SER A 191 -0.63 8.37 9.18
C SER A 191 -1.74 7.38 9.41
N LYS A 192 -2.74 7.37 8.52
CA LYS A 192 -3.79 6.35 8.54
C LYS A 192 -3.25 5.04 8.00
N VAL A 193 -3.58 3.96 8.69
CA VAL A 193 -3.36 2.59 8.24
C VAL A 193 -4.72 1.92 8.14
N TYR A 194 -5.07 1.48 6.94
CA TYR A 194 -6.29 0.76 6.63
C TYR A 194 -5.99 -0.73 6.55
N GLY A 195 -6.91 -1.56 7.00
CA GLY A 195 -6.81 -3.01 6.92
C GLY A 195 -8.10 -3.63 6.39
N SER A 196 -7.97 -4.61 5.52
CA SER A 196 -9.08 -5.44 5.04
C SER A 196 -8.60 -6.87 4.80
N TYR A 197 -9.53 -7.77 4.52
CA TYR A 197 -9.24 -9.17 4.22
C TYR A 197 -10.14 -9.66 3.08
N ALA A 198 -9.68 -10.71 2.40
CA ALA A 198 -10.41 -11.30 1.29
C ALA A 198 -11.82 -11.73 1.76
N GLY A 199 -12.85 -11.25 1.05
CA GLY A 199 -14.25 -11.53 1.37
C GLY A 199 -14.91 -10.57 2.37
N PHE A 200 -14.23 -9.51 2.84
CA PHE A 200 -14.83 -8.53 3.76
C PHE A 200 -15.91 -7.65 3.11
N SER A 201 -15.62 -7.05 1.95
CA SER A 201 -16.52 -6.12 1.27
C SER A 201 -16.48 -6.32 -0.25
N ASN A 202 -17.65 -6.19 -0.87
CA ASN A 202 -17.82 -6.15 -2.33
C ASN A 202 -17.81 -4.72 -2.90
N ASN A 203 -17.67 -3.70 -2.03
CA ASN A 203 -17.68 -2.28 -2.39
C ASN A 203 -16.32 -1.60 -2.14
N GLY A 204 -15.31 -2.35 -1.72
CA GLY A 204 -13.96 -1.83 -1.43
C GLY A 204 -13.82 -1.19 -0.05
N ASP A 205 -14.70 -1.53 0.90
CA ASP A 205 -14.59 -1.04 2.27
C ASP A 205 -13.41 -1.68 3.01
N TYR A 206 -12.84 -0.94 3.96
CA TYR A 206 -11.83 -1.47 4.87
C TYR A 206 -12.46 -1.94 6.17
N ALA A 207 -12.07 -3.13 6.63
CA ALA A 207 -12.52 -3.71 7.89
C ALA A 207 -12.06 -2.91 9.11
N PHE A 208 -10.96 -2.17 8.97
CA PHE A 208 -10.35 -1.43 10.06
C PHE A 208 -9.59 -0.21 9.55
N VAL A 209 -9.53 0.82 10.40
CA VAL A 209 -8.64 1.96 10.23
C VAL A 209 -8.05 2.34 11.59
N THR A 210 -6.75 2.64 11.60
CA THR A 210 -6.06 3.19 12.76
C THR A 210 -5.10 4.29 12.32
N THR A 211 -4.42 4.91 13.27
CA THR A 211 -3.46 5.98 13.02
C THR A 211 -2.16 5.70 13.76
N THR A 212 -1.03 5.96 13.09
CA THR A 212 0.29 5.75 13.69
C THR A 212 0.57 6.73 14.82
N ASN A 213 1.25 6.25 15.86
CA ASN A 213 1.76 7.10 16.93
C ASN A 213 3.02 7.88 16.49
N LYS A 214 3.63 8.63 17.43
CA LYS A 214 4.85 9.43 17.19
C LYS A 214 6.04 8.62 16.66
N ASP A 215 6.09 7.31 16.94
CA ASP A 215 7.17 6.41 16.54
C ASP A 215 6.84 5.69 15.23
N GLY A 216 5.78 6.12 14.53
CA GLY A 216 5.30 5.52 13.28
C GLY A 216 4.58 4.19 13.46
N LEU A 217 4.21 3.81 14.69
CA LEU A 217 3.63 2.50 15.00
C LEU A 217 2.10 2.53 14.99
N ALA A 218 1.50 1.51 14.38
CA ALA A 218 0.06 1.26 14.36
C ALA A 218 -0.23 -0.19 14.78
N LYS A 219 -1.30 -0.40 15.54
CA LYS A 219 -1.78 -1.73 15.95
C LYS A 219 -3.06 -2.09 15.19
N ILE A 220 -3.06 -3.25 14.55
CA ILE A 220 -4.17 -3.77 13.76
C ILE A 220 -4.69 -5.02 14.44
N LYS A 221 -6.00 -5.06 14.71
CA LYS A 221 -6.66 -6.27 15.23
C LYS A 221 -7.04 -7.18 14.07
N LEU A 222 -6.46 -8.37 14.01
CA LEU A 222 -6.76 -9.38 13.01
C LEU A 222 -8.04 -10.13 13.41
N SER A 223 -9.19 -9.69 12.92
CA SER A 223 -10.51 -10.24 13.28
C SER A 223 -10.93 -11.49 12.48
N HIS A 224 -10.12 -11.91 11.52
CA HIS A 224 -10.43 -12.99 10.58
C HIS A 224 -9.15 -13.72 10.16
N SER A 225 -9.22 -15.04 10.02
CA SER A 225 -8.15 -15.86 9.43
C SER A 225 -8.20 -15.80 7.91
N GLY A 226 -7.08 -15.97 7.23
CA GLY A 226 -7.00 -15.90 5.76
C GLY A 226 -6.19 -14.71 5.28
N TYR A 227 -6.45 -14.27 4.05
CA TYR A 227 -5.59 -13.30 3.37
C TYR A 227 -5.94 -11.85 3.72
N TRP A 228 -4.94 -11.10 4.14
CA TRP A 228 -5.06 -9.71 4.55
C TRP A 228 -4.32 -8.78 3.61
N ILE A 229 -4.81 -7.55 3.56
CA ILE A 229 -4.14 -6.40 2.99
C ILE A 229 -4.15 -5.25 3.99
N LEU A 230 -2.98 -4.64 4.20
CA LEU A 230 -2.85 -3.33 4.82
C LEU A 230 -2.49 -2.29 3.76
N LYS A 231 -2.94 -1.07 4.00
CA LYS A 231 -2.67 0.09 3.16
C LYS A 231 -2.35 1.30 4.01
N THR A 232 -1.42 2.10 3.54
CA THR A 232 -1.25 3.49 3.99
C THR A 232 -0.99 4.37 2.78
N ASP A 233 -1.36 5.63 2.89
CA ASP A 233 -1.10 6.66 1.90
C ASP A 233 -0.55 7.93 2.55
N TYR A 234 0.25 8.68 1.78
CA TYR A 234 0.84 9.93 2.21
C TYR A 234 0.98 10.89 1.03
N SER A 235 0.79 12.19 1.27
CA SER A 235 0.96 13.23 0.26
C SER A 235 2.00 14.24 0.71
N GLU A 236 2.83 14.71 -0.20
CA GLU A 236 3.63 15.93 -0.02
C GLU A 236 3.41 16.90 -1.17
N ALA A 237 3.74 18.17 -0.94
CA ALA A 237 3.72 19.17 -2.01
C ALA A 237 4.66 18.76 -3.15
N ALA A 238 4.34 19.16 -4.37
CA ALA A 238 5.24 18.94 -5.51
C ALA A 238 6.65 19.49 -5.22
N SER A 239 7.67 18.73 -5.61
CA SER A 239 9.04 19.23 -5.60
C SER A 239 9.19 20.38 -6.60
N LYS A 240 10.25 21.18 -6.45
CA LYS A 240 10.56 22.27 -7.38
C LYS A 240 10.67 21.82 -8.84
N GLU A 241 11.13 20.59 -9.07
CA GLU A 241 11.25 20.01 -10.42
C GLU A 241 9.89 19.60 -11.03
N LEU A 242 8.86 19.43 -10.20
CA LEU A 242 7.55 18.93 -10.58
C LEU A 242 6.42 19.95 -10.36
N GLU A 243 6.71 21.12 -9.81
CA GLU A 243 5.71 22.13 -9.44
C GLU A 243 4.91 22.64 -10.64
N ASP A 244 5.50 22.65 -11.84
CA ASP A 244 4.80 22.98 -13.09
C ASP A 244 3.94 21.83 -13.61
N LYS A 245 4.25 20.59 -13.22
CA LYS A 245 3.59 19.37 -13.70
C LYS A 245 2.42 18.94 -12.82
N VAL A 246 2.55 19.04 -11.50
CA VAL A 246 1.55 18.58 -10.52
C VAL A 246 1.49 19.52 -9.33
N ASN A 247 0.48 19.37 -8.47
CA ASN A 247 0.38 20.11 -7.22
C ASN A 247 0.94 19.30 -6.04
N GLU A 248 0.78 17.98 -6.08
CA GLU A 248 1.17 17.07 -5.00
C GLU A 248 1.85 15.81 -5.54
N ILE A 249 2.67 15.19 -4.71
CA ILE A 249 3.17 13.84 -4.91
C ILE A 249 2.43 12.94 -3.91
N PHE A 250 1.79 11.91 -4.43
CA PHE A 250 0.99 10.94 -3.68
C PHE A 250 1.70 9.60 -3.65
N TYR A 251 1.78 9.01 -2.46
CA TYR A 251 2.40 7.72 -2.21
C TYR A 251 1.37 6.77 -1.63
N VAL A 252 1.38 5.53 -2.12
CA VAL A 252 0.59 4.43 -1.55
C VAL A 252 1.51 3.26 -1.31
N ALA A 253 1.42 2.66 -0.12
CA ALA A 253 2.09 1.42 0.19
C ALA A 253 1.07 0.38 0.64
N THR A 254 1.21 -0.85 0.14
CA THR A 254 0.41 -2.00 0.57
C THR A 254 1.29 -3.12 1.09
N LEU A 255 0.72 -3.89 2.01
CA LEU A 255 1.34 -5.10 2.55
C LEU A 255 0.30 -6.21 2.59
N THR A 256 0.61 -7.36 2.00
CA THR A 256 -0.25 -8.55 2.04
C THR A 256 0.43 -9.71 2.75
N PHE A 257 -0.37 -10.51 3.45
CA PHE A 257 0.04 -11.66 4.25
C PHE A 257 -1.18 -12.57 4.54
N GLN A 258 -0.96 -13.67 5.25
CA GLN A 258 -2.03 -14.54 5.72
C GLN A 258 -2.06 -14.65 7.26
N ALA A 259 -3.16 -14.27 7.89
CA ALA A 259 -3.40 -14.64 9.29
C ALA A 259 -3.89 -16.09 9.38
N GLN A 260 -3.44 -16.84 10.39
CA GLN A 260 -3.80 -18.24 10.64
C GLN A 260 -5.21 -18.41 11.23
#